data_AF-A0ABD5NII9-F1
#
_entry.id   AF-A0ABD5NII9-F1
#
_cell.length_a   1.000
_cell.length_b   1.000
_cell.length_c   1.000
_cell.angle_alpha   90.00
_cell.angle_beta   90.00
_cell.angle_gamma   90.00
#
_symmetry.space_group_name_H-M   'P 1'
#
loop_
_entity.id
_entity.type
_entity.pdbx_description
1 polymer ?
#
loop_
_entity_poly.entity_id
_entity_poly.type
_entity_poly.pdbx_seq_one_letter_code
_entity_poly.pdbx_strand_id
1 'polypeptide(L)'
;MSSRIFTKDTLLDISVNVIPLVIMAFFIVVFVALNPWAGGFTLERVLQFVLVAWILIGLAVLTYVAATRIETGEEVEPWHAGIEEHEAAEETDDADAETTDADDADDES
;
A
#
# COMPACT_ATOMS: atom_id res chain seq x y z
N MET A 1 -8.10 4.04 -28.97
CA MET A 1 -7.11 3.99 -27.88
C MET A 1 -7.85 4.26 -26.58
N SER A 2 -8.34 3.21 -25.90
CA SER A 2 -9.03 3.37 -24.61
C SER A 2 -8.01 3.86 -23.58
N SER A 3 -8.34 4.94 -22.89
CA SER A 3 -7.55 5.62 -21.87
C SER A 3 -6.96 4.65 -20.83
N ARG A 4 -5.63 4.45 -20.89
CA ARG A 4 -4.83 3.55 -20.03
C ARG A 4 -4.65 4.03 -18.58
N ILE A 5 -5.40 5.07 -18.19
CA ILE A 5 -5.31 5.76 -16.90
C ILE A 5 -6.09 5.00 -15.80
N PHE A 6 -7.06 4.17 -16.18
CA PHE A 6 -7.81 3.30 -15.28
C PHE A 6 -7.36 1.84 -15.46
N THR A 7 -6.11 1.57 -15.07
CA THR A 7 -5.64 0.19 -14.90
C THR A 7 -6.38 -0.44 -13.72
N LYS A 8 -6.56 -1.77 -13.75
CA LYS A 8 -7.27 -2.50 -12.69
C LYS A 8 -6.67 -2.26 -11.31
N ASP A 9 -5.35 -2.14 -11.22
CA ASP A 9 -4.63 -1.89 -9.97
C ASP A 9 -4.94 -0.50 -9.41
N THR A 10 -4.93 0.53 -10.27
CA THR A 10 -5.33 1.90 -9.91
C THR A 10 -6.79 1.98 -9.46
N LEU A 11 -7.69 1.27 -10.14
CA LEU A 11 -9.09 1.17 -9.73
C LEU A 11 -9.23 0.44 -8.40
N LEU A 12 -8.42 -0.58 -8.14
CA LEU A 12 -8.40 -1.32 -6.88
C LEU A 12 -7.96 -0.40 -5.74
N ASP A 13 -6.87 0.35 -5.90
CA ASP A 13 -6.36 1.26 -4.87
C ASP A 13 -7.36 2.36 -4.51
N ILE A 14 -7.98 2.98 -5.52
CA ILE A 14 -9.03 3.97 -5.30
C ILE A 14 -10.24 3.32 -4.62
N SER A 15 -10.66 2.14 -5.05
CA SER A 15 -11.84 1.44 -4.49
C SER A 15 -11.63 1.04 -3.03
N VAL A 16 -10.44 0.55 -2.66
CA VAL A 16 -10.09 0.19 -1.26
C VAL A 16 -10.22 1.40 -0.33
N ASN A 17 -10.07 2.62 -0.83
CA ASN A 17 -10.25 3.85 -0.06
C ASN A 17 -11.69 4.42 -0.13
N VAL A 18 -12.28 4.43 -1.33
CA VAL A 18 -13.65 4.91 -1.57
C VAL A 18 -14.70 4.07 -0.85
N ILE A 19 -14.52 2.75 -0.79
CA ILE A 19 -15.47 1.86 -0.10
C ILE A 19 -15.61 2.28 1.38
N PRO A 20 -14.53 2.32 2.21
CA PRO A 20 -14.56 2.85 3.57
C PRO A 20 -15.26 4.20 3.70
N LEU A 21 -15.01 5.15 2.80
CA LEU A 21 -15.66 6.46 2.81
C LEU A 21 -17.18 6.35 2.68
N VAL A 22 -17.66 5.53 1.75
CA VAL A 22 -19.09 5.36 1.49
C VAL A 22 -19.79 4.71 2.68
N ILE A 23 -19.23 3.63 3.24
CA ILE A 23 -19.81 2.98 4.43
C ILE A 23 -19.81 3.91 5.64
N MET A 24 -18.71 4.63 5.89
CA MET A 24 -18.66 5.60 6.99
C MET A 24 -19.70 6.71 6.82
N ALA A 25 -19.79 7.33 5.65
CA ALA A 25 -20.76 8.38 5.36
C ALA A 25 -22.19 7.87 5.53
N PHE A 26 -22.49 6.66 5.03
CA PHE A 26 -23.78 6.01 5.20
C PHE A 26 -24.15 5.87 6.68
N PHE A 27 -23.28 5.30 7.50
CA PHE A 27 -23.57 5.11 8.92
C PHE A 27 -23.71 6.43 9.68
N ILE A 28 -22.90 7.44 9.37
CA ILE A 28 -23.06 8.78 9.96
C ILE A 28 -24.46 9.32 9.67
N VAL A 29 -24.89 9.29 8.41
CA VAL A 29 -26.21 9.78 8.01
C VAL A 29 -27.32 9.00 8.71
N VAL A 30 -27.24 7.67 8.70
CA VAL A 30 -28.25 6.81 9.36
C VAL A 30 -28.31 7.08 10.85
N PHE A 31 -27.18 7.23 11.52
CA PHE A 31 -27.12 7.45 12.97
C PHE A 31 -27.53 8.84 13.39
N VAL A 32 -27.27 9.85 12.55
CA VAL A 32 -27.79 11.21 12.75
C VAL A 32 -29.32 11.24 12.56
N ALA A 33 -29.85 10.54 11.55
CA ALA A 33 -31.28 10.57 11.22
C ALA A 33 -32.13 9.69 12.16
N LEU A 34 -31.69 8.47 12.46
CA LEU A 34 -32.47 7.52 13.26
C LEU A 34 -32.18 7.61 14.75
N ASN A 35 -31.01 8.11 15.13
CA ASN A 35 -30.54 8.27 16.52
C ASN A 35 -30.97 7.10 17.44
N PRO A 36 -30.39 5.90 17.29
CA PRO A 36 -30.82 4.70 18.02
C PRO A 36 -30.54 4.73 19.52
N TRP A 37 -29.89 5.76 20.05
CA TRP A 37 -29.47 5.80 21.45
C TRP A 37 -30.41 6.68 22.29
N ALA A 38 -30.91 6.13 23.40
CA ALA A 38 -31.68 6.89 24.38
C ALA A 38 -30.78 7.94 25.08
N GLY A 39 -31.20 9.20 25.07
CA GLY A 39 -30.42 10.35 25.57
C GLY A 39 -30.01 11.26 24.41
N GLY A 40 -30.19 12.57 24.54
CA GLY A 40 -29.96 13.55 23.46
C GLY A 40 -28.48 13.78 23.12
N PHE A 41 -28.13 15.03 22.80
CA PHE A 41 -26.74 15.42 22.52
C PHE A 41 -25.91 15.43 23.81
N THR A 42 -25.13 14.38 24.05
CA THR A 42 -24.08 14.36 25.09
C THR A 42 -22.75 14.81 24.49
N LEU A 43 -21.86 15.35 25.34
CA LEU A 43 -20.52 15.77 24.91
C LEU A 43 -19.73 14.61 24.31
N GLU A 44 -19.84 13.39 24.86
CA GLU A 44 -19.11 12.23 24.32
C GLU A 44 -19.55 11.90 22.90
N ARG A 45 -20.85 12.01 22.60
CA ARG A 45 -21.37 11.75 21.26
C ARG A 45 -20.92 12.79 20.25
N VAL A 46 -20.97 14.07 20.63
CA VAL A 46 -20.46 15.14 19.76
C VAL A 46 -18.99 14.90 19.45
N LEU A 47 -18.19 14.58 20.47
CA LEU A 47 -16.78 14.28 20.28
C LEU A 47 -16.56 13.05 19.39
N GLN A 48 -17.34 11.98 19.58
CA GLN A 48 -17.29 10.80 18.72
C GLN A 48 -17.58 11.15 17.25
N PHE A 49 -18.66 11.87 16.97
CA PHE A 49 -18.99 12.28 15.59
C PHE A 49 -17.91 13.19 15.00
N VAL A 50 -17.33 14.10 15.78
CA VAL A 50 -16.23 14.96 15.33
C VAL A 50 -15.00 14.14 14.99
N LEU A 51 -14.61 13.17 15.83
CA LEU A 51 -13.45 12.31 15.56
C LEU A 51 -13.66 11.45 14.31
N VAL A 52 -14.85 10.85 14.18
CA VAL A 52 -15.21 10.04 13.00
C VAL A 52 -15.23 10.91 11.74
N ALA A 53 -15.83 12.10 11.80
CA ALA A 53 -15.87 13.05 10.69
C ALA A 53 -14.48 13.56 10.33
N TRP A 54 -13.61 13.77 11.31
CA TRP A 54 -12.22 14.19 11.08
C TRP A 54 -11.45 13.15 10.27
N ILE A 55 -11.55 11.88 10.66
CA ILE A 55 -10.92 10.77 9.91
C ILE A 55 -11.54 10.63 8.53
N LEU A 56 -12.87 10.75 8.40
CA LEU A 56 -13.57 10.73 7.12
C LEU A 56 -13.03 11.82 6.18
N ILE A 57 -12.90 13.05 6.66
CA ILE A 57 -12.40 14.18 5.87
C ILE A 57 -10.94 13.95 5.48
N GLY A 58 -10.08 13.54 6.43
CA GLY A 58 -8.67 13.27 6.14
C GLY A 58 -8.51 12.19 5.07
N LEU A 59 -9.31 11.13 5.16
CA LEU A 59 -9.31 10.05 4.19
C LEU A 59 -9.86 10.49 2.82
N ALA A 60 -10.92 11.30 2.80
CA ALA A 60 -11.48 11.87 1.58
C ALA A 60 -10.47 12.76 0.85
N VAL A 61 -9.76 13.62 1.59
CA VAL A 61 -8.69 14.46 1.03
C VAL A 61 -7.57 13.60 0.46
N LEU A 62 -7.10 12.58 1.18
CA LEU A 62 -6.06 11.69 0.70
C LEU A 62 -6.50 10.95 -0.58
N THR A 63 -7.73 10.45 -0.60
CA THR A 63 -8.32 9.77 -1.78
C THR A 63 -8.37 10.71 -2.97
N TYR A 64 -8.80 11.95 -2.76
CA TYR A 64 -8.89 12.96 -3.81
C TYR A 64 -7.50 13.29 -4.37
N VAL A 65 -6.52 13.54 -3.50
CA VAL A 65 -5.14 13.82 -3.92
C VAL A 65 -4.56 12.64 -4.69
N ALA A 66 -4.78 11.41 -4.25
CA ALA A 66 -4.35 10.21 -4.97
C ALA A 66 -4.96 10.14 -6.38
N ALA A 67 -6.27 10.36 -6.51
CA ALA A 67 -6.95 10.38 -7.79
C ALA A 67 -6.42 11.48 -8.73
N THR A 68 -6.19 12.70 -8.20
CA THR A 68 -5.62 13.81 -8.98
C THR A 68 -4.19 13.51 -9.45
N ARG A 69 -3.35 12.89 -8.61
CA ARG A 69 -1.98 12.49 -8.98
C ARG A 69 -1.97 11.48 -10.12
N ILE A 70 -2.89 10.52 -10.09
CA ILE A 70 -3.08 9.52 -11.15
C ILE A 70 -3.47 10.17 -12.48
N GLU A 71 -4.36 11.16 -12.47
CA GLU A 71 -4.73 11.90 -13.69
C GLU A 71 -3.56 12.73 -14.25
N THR A 72 -2.69 13.23 -13.38
CA THR A 72 -1.58 14.12 -13.77
C THR A 72 -0.38 13.36 -14.36
N GLY A 73 -0.34 12.02 -14.23
CA GLY A 73 0.63 11.17 -14.93
C GLY A 73 2.06 11.21 -14.37
N GLU A 74 2.22 11.28 -13.05
CA GLU A 74 3.54 11.10 -12.43
C GLU A 74 3.96 9.63 -12.58
N GLU A 75 4.94 9.36 -13.45
CA GLU A 75 5.63 8.07 -13.54
C GLU A 75 6.36 7.85 -12.21
N VAL A 76 5.82 6.95 -11.39
CA VAL A 76 6.50 6.52 -10.17
C VAL A 76 7.65 5.63 -10.61
N GLU A 77 8.89 6.12 -10.45
CA GLU A 77 10.13 5.36 -10.64
C GLU A 77 9.96 3.94 -10.09
N PRO A 78 10.23 2.90 -10.89
CA PRO A 78 10.03 1.52 -10.47
C PRO A 78 10.89 1.24 -9.23
N TRP A 79 10.22 0.91 -8.12
CA TRP A 79 10.79 0.53 -6.83
C TRP A 79 11.67 -0.74 -6.84
N HIS A 80 12.08 -1.19 -8.03
CA HIS A 80 12.89 -2.37 -8.29
C HIS A 80 14.30 -2.06 -8.85
N ALA A 81 14.64 -0.80 -9.11
CA ALA A 81 15.96 -0.43 -9.64
C ALA A 81 17.15 -0.72 -8.69
N GLY A 82 16.89 -1.12 -7.43
CA GLY A 82 17.93 -1.47 -6.45
C GLY A 82 17.88 -2.90 -5.93
N ILE A 83 17.03 -3.77 -6.48
CA ILE A 83 16.93 -5.18 -6.04
C ILE A 83 17.73 -6.10 -6.97
N GLU A 84 17.85 -5.78 -8.27
CA GLU A 84 18.64 -6.59 -9.20
C GLU A 84 20.16 -6.54 -8.93
N GLU A 85 20.68 -5.46 -8.34
CA GLU A 85 22.11 -5.38 -7.97
C GLU A 85 22.49 -6.33 -6.82
N HIS A 86 21.54 -6.71 -5.95
CA HIS A 86 21.82 -7.61 -4.84
C HIS A 86 21.73 -9.09 -5.23
N GLU A 87 20.86 -9.45 -6.18
CA GLU A 87 20.74 -10.84 -6.64
C GLU A 87 21.90 -11.23 -7.58
N ALA A 88 22.41 -10.29 -8.39
CA ALA A 88 23.57 -10.52 -9.25
C ALA A 88 24.92 -10.61 -8.48
N ALA A 89 24.97 -10.13 -7.23
CA ALA A 89 26.18 -10.17 -6.40
C ALA A 89 26.30 -11.45 -5.56
N GLU A 90 25.24 -12.24 -5.44
CA GLU A 90 25.23 -13.46 -4.62
C GLU A 90 25.46 -14.74 -5.45
N GLU A 91 25.32 -14.70 -6.79
CA GLU A 91 25.51 -15.88 -7.66
C GLU A 91 26.98 -16.13 -8.07
N THR A 92 27.95 -15.32 -7.64
CA THR A 92 29.36 -15.47 -8.04
C THR A 92 30.29 -16.04 -6.96
N ASP A 93 29.83 -16.27 -5.73
CA ASP A 93 30.71 -16.71 -4.62
C ASP A 93 30.70 -18.22 -4.35
N ASP A 94 29.73 -18.98 -4.88
CA ASP A 94 29.59 -20.43 -4.61
C ASP A 94 30.22 -21.35 -5.69
N ALA A 95 30.97 -20.81 -6.66
CA ALA A 95 31.54 -21.61 -7.75
C ALA A 95 33.03 -21.99 -7.58
N ASP A 96 33.73 -21.51 -6.54
CA ASP A 96 35.20 -21.62 -6.47
C ASP A 96 35.75 -22.28 -5.19
N ALA A 97 34.96 -23.15 -4.56
CA ALA A 97 35.39 -23.90 -3.38
C ALA A 97 35.03 -25.39 -3.43
N GLU A 98 35.24 -26.05 -4.58
CA GLU A 98 35.33 -27.51 -4.59
C GLU A 98 36.40 -28.02 -5.57
N THR A 99 37.23 -28.94 -5.06
CA THR A 99 38.26 -29.73 -5.73
C THR A 99 39.66 -29.10 -5.85
N THR A 100 40.52 -29.39 -4.87
CA THR A 100 41.83 -30.04 -5.09
C THR A 100 42.37 -30.49 -3.73
N ASP A 101 41.90 -31.64 -3.26
CA ASP A 101 42.64 -32.44 -2.29
C ASP A 101 42.64 -33.87 -2.84
N ALA A 102 43.68 -34.18 -3.61
CA ALA A 102 43.99 -35.50 -4.14
C ALA A 102 45.51 -35.59 -4.29
N ASP A 103 46.15 -35.95 -3.19
CA ASP A 103 47.08 -37.08 -3.08
C ASP A 103 47.77 -37.50 -4.40
N ASP A 104 49.08 -37.22 -4.50
CA ASP A 104 49.96 -38.08 -5.30
C ASP A 104 51.34 -38.18 -4.64
N ALA A 105 51.86 -39.39 -4.73
CA ALA A 105 52.79 -40.01 -3.81
C ALA A 105 54.26 -39.68 -4.06
N ASP A 106 55.06 -40.06 -3.05
CA ASP A 106 56.50 -40.26 -3.06
C ASP A 106 57.07 -40.87 -4.37
N ASP A 107 58.20 -40.35 -4.89
CA ASP A 107 59.31 -41.20 -5.37
C ASP A 107 60.66 -40.44 -5.45
N GLU A 108 61.73 -41.23 -5.36
CA GLU A 108 63.05 -41.01 -4.79
C GLU A 108 64.06 -40.09 -5.51
N SER A 109 65.02 -39.56 -4.73
CA SER A 109 66.43 -39.40 -5.12
C SER A 109 67.39 -39.43 -3.93
#